data_AF-A0A351XLV8-F1
#
_entry.id   AF-A0A351XLV8-F1
#
_cell.length_a   1.000
_cell.length_b   1.000
_cell.length_c   1.000
_cell.angle_alpha   90.00
_cell.angle_beta   90.00
_cell.angle_gamma   90.00
#
_symmetry.space_group_name_H-M   'P 1'
#
loop_
_entity.id
_entity.type
_entity.pdbx_description
1 polymer ?
#
loop_
_entity_poly.entity_id
_entity_poly.type
_entity_poly.pdbx_seq_one_letter_code
_entity_poly.pdbx_strand_id
1 'polypeptide(L)'
;RFVASDEVIKKLFENGQVATRYTDLSGVPTMDEYYNPNGSYAAVEGITSPDGRVLGKMVHSERIGSGVAINIYGSQNQHIFESGVEYFK
;
A
#
# COMPACT_ATOMS: atom_id res chain seq x y z
N ARG A 1 -11.01 1.02 -4.37
CA ARG A 1 -11.44 0.61 -3.02
C ARG A 1 -11.25 -0.89 -2.88
N PHE A 2 -10.56 -1.36 -1.83
CA PHE A 2 -10.47 -2.77 -1.47
C PHE A 2 -11.71 -3.20 -0.67
N VAL A 3 -12.31 -4.33 -1.06
CA VAL A 3 -13.50 -4.91 -0.42
C VAL A 3 -13.31 -6.42 -0.34
N ALA A 4 -13.52 -6.98 0.85
CA ALA A 4 -13.51 -8.41 1.11
C ALA A 4 -14.35 -8.70 2.36
N SER A 5 -14.68 -9.97 2.62
CA SER A 5 -15.31 -10.38 3.87
C SER A 5 -14.35 -10.25 5.05
N ASP A 6 -14.89 -10.12 6.26
CA ASP A 6 -14.08 -10.05 7.49
C ASP A 6 -13.17 -11.27 7.66
N GLU A 7 -13.63 -12.46 7.25
CA GLU A 7 -12.85 -13.69 7.26
C GLU A 7 -11.61 -13.59 6.35
N VAL A 8 -11.80 -13.07 5.12
CA VAL A 8 -10.69 -12.88 4.18
C VAL A 8 -9.73 -11.82 4.68
N ILE A 9 -10.23 -10.71 5.20
CA ILE A 9 -9.40 -9.63 5.75
C ILE A 9 -8.56 -10.17 6.91
N LYS A 10 -9.19 -10.88 7.86
CA LYS A 10 -8.49 -11.50 9.00
C LYS A 10 -7.40 -12.45 8.53
N LYS A 11 -7.69 -13.32 7.55
CA LYS A 11 -6.72 -14.25 6.98
C LYS A 11 -5.54 -13.53 6.31
N LEU A 12 -5.79 -12.44 5.59
CA LEU A 12 -4.72 -11.64 4.98
C LEU A 12 -3.78 -11.04 6.03
N PHE A 13 -4.31 -10.55 7.16
CA PHE A 13 -3.50 -10.05 8.27
C PHE A 13 -2.73 -11.17 8.97
N GLU A 14 -3.38 -12.29 9.27
CA GLU A 14 -2.74 -13.46 9.91
C GLU A 14 -1.60 -14.03 9.06
N ASN A 15 -1.76 -14.00 7.73
CA ASN A 15 -0.73 -14.43 6.78
C ASN A 15 0.34 -13.37 6.49
N GLY A 16 0.24 -12.15 7.06
CA GLY A 16 1.17 -11.05 6.77
C GLY A 16 1.10 -10.53 5.32
N GLN A 17 -0.03 -10.75 4.62
CA GLN A 17 -0.21 -10.37 3.22
C GLN A 17 -0.68 -8.93 3.04
N VAL A 18 -1.00 -8.20 4.11
CA VAL A 18 -1.31 -6.77 4.04
C VAL A 18 0.00 -5.97 4.04
N ALA A 19 0.45 -5.57 2.84
CA ALA A 19 1.72 -4.90 2.64
C ALA A 19 1.68 -3.41 3.01
N THR A 20 0.57 -2.74 2.68
CA THR A 20 0.43 -1.29 2.91
C THR A 20 -0.99 -0.93 3.32
N ARG A 21 -1.09 0.09 4.18
CA ARG A 21 -2.36 0.63 4.68
C ARG A 21 -2.36 2.15 4.61
N TYR A 22 -3.55 2.74 4.43
CA TYR A 22 -3.76 4.17 4.60
C TYR A 22 -3.69 4.53 6.08
N THR A 23 -2.93 5.57 6.42
CA THR A 23 -2.74 6.05 7.79
C THR A 23 -3.02 7.53 7.89
N ASP A 24 -3.32 8.00 9.10
CA ASP A 24 -3.25 9.41 9.43
C ASP A 24 -1.79 9.93 9.43
N LEU A 25 -1.61 11.22 9.75
CA LEU A 25 -0.30 11.86 9.84
C LEU A 25 0.58 11.32 10.98
N SER A 26 0.01 10.59 11.93
CA SER A 26 0.74 9.93 13.03
C SER A 26 1.17 8.50 12.67
N GLY A 27 0.84 8.03 11.46
CA GLY A 27 1.11 6.66 11.02
C GLY A 27 0.13 5.63 11.56
N VAL A 28 -1.01 6.05 12.13
CA VAL A 28 -2.04 5.14 12.63
C VAL A 28 -3.00 4.80 11.49
N PRO A 29 -3.22 3.51 11.17
CA PRO A 29 -4.18 3.12 10.15
C PRO A 29 -5.59 3.63 10.47
N THR A 30 -6.25 4.24 9.49
CA THR A 30 -7.53 4.93 9.73
C THR A 30 -8.56 4.68 8.64
N MET A 31 -9.84 4.72 9.04
CA MET A 31 -10.99 4.69 8.14
C MET A 31 -11.55 6.08 7.84
N ASP A 32 -10.93 7.13 8.37
CA ASP A 32 -11.25 8.52 8.02
C ASP A 32 -11.03 8.74 6.51
N GLU A 33 -12.07 9.23 5.83
CA GLU A 33 -12.08 9.43 4.38
C GLU A 33 -11.05 10.45 3.89
N TYR A 34 -10.61 11.37 4.77
CA TYR A 34 -9.57 12.32 4.45
C TYR A 34 -8.22 11.63 4.18
N TYR A 35 -7.95 10.54 4.89
CA TYR A 35 -6.70 9.78 4.81
C TYR A 35 -6.84 8.45 4.06
N ASN A 36 -8.04 7.86 4.05
CA ASN A 36 -8.42 6.68 3.27
C ASN A 36 -9.37 7.11 2.13
N PRO A 37 -8.82 7.68 1.03
CA PRO A 37 -9.58 8.43 0.03
C PRO A 37 -10.57 7.58 -0.77
N ASN A 38 -10.47 6.27 -0.67
CA ASN A 38 -11.35 5.34 -1.37
C ASN A 38 -12.14 4.44 -0.42
N GLY A 39 -12.07 4.67 0.91
CA GLY A 39 -12.80 3.90 1.91
C GLY A 39 -12.48 2.40 1.88
N SER A 40 -11.24 2.02 1.60
CA SER A 40 -10.82 0.62 1.57
C SER A 40 -10.94 -0.03 2.94
N TYR A 41 -11.50 -1.24 2.98
CA TYR A 41 -11.78 -1.94 4.24
C TYR A 41 -10.49 -2.21 5.00
N ALA A 42 -10.53 -2.05 6.33
CA ALA A 42 -9.38 -2.11 7.22
C ALA A 42 -8.20 -1.21 6.79
N ALA A 43 -8.48 -0.13 6.06
CA ALA A 43 -7.49 0.76 5.46
C ALA A 43 -6.50 0.05 4.52
N VAL A 44 -6.83 -1.14 4.00
CA VAL A 44 -5.94 -1.91 3.12
C VAL A 44 -5.73 -1.17 1.81
N GLU A 45 -4.48 -0.96 1.43
CA GLU A 45 -4.12 -0.29 0.20
C GLU A 45 -3.39 -1.23 -0.78
N GLY A 46 -2.53 -2.12 -0.25
CA GLY A 46 -1.81 -3.09 -1.05
C GLY A 46 -1.64 -4.42 -0.32
N ILE A 47 -1.64 -5.49 -1.09
CA ILE A 47 -1.49 -6.87 -0.62
C ILE A 47 -0.47 -7.65 -1.45
N THR A 48 0.09 -8.70 -0.89
CA THR A 48 0.97 -9.63 -1.60
C THR A 48 0.32 -10.99 -1.83
N SER A 49 0.79 -11.72 -2.84
CA SER A 49 0.52 -13.16 -2.97
C SER A 49 1.08 -13.92 -1.75
N PRO A 50 0.54 -15.11 -1.42
CA PRO A 50 1.02 -15.89 -0.27
C PRO A 50 2.51 -16.24 -0.31
N ASP A 51 3.10 -16.31 -1.50
CA ASP A 51 4.53 -16.57 -1.71
C ASP A 51 5.38 -15.28 -1.78
N GLY A 52 4.75 -14.10 -1.61
CA GLY A 52 5.42 -12.80 -1.62
C GLY A 52 5.88 -12.31 -2.99
N ARG A 53 5.64 -13.04 -4.08
CA ARG A 53 6.21 -12.75 -5.41
C ARG A 53 5.40 -11.74 -6.23
N VAL A 54 4.13 -11.53 -5.89
CA VAL A 54 3.24 -10.59 -6.57
C VAL A 54 2.76 -9.55 -5.58
N LEU A 55 3.02 -8.28 -5.86
CA LEU A 55 2.48 -7.14 -5.12
C LEU A 55 1.32 -6.53 -5.91
N GLY A 56 0.13 -6.53 -5.32
CA GLY A 56 -1.02 -5.77 -5.79
C GLY A 56 -1.17 -4.48 -4.98
N LYS A 57 -1.17 -3.33 -5.65
CA LYS A 57 -1.19 -2.00 -5.02
C LYS A 57 -2.08 -1.03 -5.80
N MET A 58 -2.71 -0.07 -5.11
CA MET A 58 -3.56 0.94 -5.73
C MET A 58 -2.80 2.24 -6.04
N VAL A 59 -1.92 2.69 -5.14
CA VAL A 59 -1.15 3.92 -5.27
C VAL A 59 0.00 3.73 -6.26
N HIS A 60 0.19 4.75 -7.09
CA HIS A 60 1.14 4.76 -8.18
C HIS A 60 2.57 5.10 -7.72
N SER A 61 3.31 4.08 -7.26
CA SER A 61 4.71 4.22 -6.84
C SER A 61 5.66 4.60 -8.00
N GLU A 62 5.23 4.41 -9.25
CA GLU A 62 5.98 4.79 -10.45
C GLU A 62 5.91 6.29 -10.77
N ARG A 63 4.96 7.03 -10.17
CA ARG A 63 4.80 8.47 -10.43
C ARG A 63 5.80 9.29 -9.61
N ILE A 64 7.06 9.21 -10.01
CA ILE A 64 8.18 9.98 -9.47
C ILE A 64 8.93 10.67 -10.61
N GLY A 65 9.32 11.94 -10.42
CA GLY A 65 10.09 12.66 -11.44
C GLY A 65 9.94 14.18 -11.37
N SER A 66 10.60 14.85 -12.31
CA SER A 66 10.52 16.32 -12.42
C SER A 66 9.10 16.76 -12.77
N GLY A 67 8.55 17.69 -11.98
CA GLY A 67 7.20 18.22 -12.19
C GLY A 67 6.04 17.31 -11.73
N VAL A 68 6.33 16.18 -11.07
CA VAL A 68 5.31 15.27 -10.54
C VAL A 68 5.12 15.51 -9.04
N ALA A 69 3.86 15.53 -8.58
CA ALA A 69 3.50 15.62 -7.15
C ALA A 69 4.23 16.77 -6.41
N ILE A 70 4.38 17.93 -7.06
CA ILE A 70 5.16 19.09 -6.59
C ILE A 70 4.68 19.68 -5.26
N ASN A 71 3.46 19.36 -4.85
CA ASN A 71 2.83 19.79 -3.61
C ASN A 71 2.88 18.72 -2.50
N ILE A 72 3.54 17.59 -2.75
CA ILE A 72 3.69 16.48 -1.80
C ILE A 72 5.12 16.48 -1.29
N TYR A 73 5.28 16.72 0.01
CA TYR A 73 6.59 16.78 0.67
C TYR A 73 7.06 15.40 1.12
N GLY A 74 8.37 15.24 1.28
CA GLY A 74 9.00 14.01 1.75
C GLY A 74 9.55 13.12 0.63
N SER A 75 10.23 12.04 1.01
CA SER A 75 10.73 11.06 0.05
C SER A 75 9.58 10.24 -0.52
N GLN A 76 9.46 10.22 -1.84
CA GLN A 76 8.44 9.45 -2.55
C GLN A 76 8.93 8.06 -2.99
N ASN A 77 10.24 7.81 -2.95
CA ASN A 77 10.79 6.52 -3.34
C ASN A 77 10.51 5.48 -2.24
N GLN A 78 9.68 4.48 -2.57
CA GLN A 78 9.36 3.34 -1.72
C GLN A 78 10.32 2.15 -1.92
N HIS A 79 11.30 2.29 -2.81
CA HIS A 79 12.31 1.28 -3.11
C HIS A 79 11.76 -0.04 -3.69
N ILE A 80 10.49 -0.05 -4.17
CA ILE A 80 9.81 -1.24 -4.69
C ILE A 80 10.51 -1.77 -5.95
N PHE A 81 10.88 -0.89 -6.89
CA PHE A 81 11.48 -1.31 -8.16
C PHE A 81 12.90 -1.83 -8.00
N GLU A 82 13.74 -1.14 -7.21
CA GLU A 82 15.10 -1.61 -6.92
C GLU A 82 15.08 -2.93 -6.14
N SER A 83 14.17 -3.09 -5.17
CA SER A 83 13.99 -4.36 -4.45
C SER A 83 13.56 -5.48 -5.38
N GLY A 84 12.68 -5.18 -6.35
CA GLY A 84 12.24 -6.15 -7.36
C GLY A 84 13.36 -6.59 -8.29
N VAL A 85 14.30 -5.70 -8.65
CA VAL A 85 15.49 -6.05 -9.43
C VAL A 85 16.48 -6.86 -8.59
N GLU A 86 16.72 -6.44 -7.35
CA GLU A 86 17.67 -7.08 -6.44
C GLU A 86 17.27 -8.52 -6.10
N TYR A 87 15.98 -8.80 -6.00
CA TYR A 87 15.45 -10.14 -5.73
C TYR A 87 15.93 -11.22 -6.72
N PHE A 88 16.28 -10.86 -7.96
CA PHE A 88 16.74 -11.80 -9.00
C PHE A 88 18.26 -11.91 -9.13
N LYS A 89 19.03 -11.16 -8.34
CA LYS A 89 20.49 -11.29 -8.31
C LYS A 89 20.92 -12.40 -7.35
#